data_AF-A0A836SNI4-F1
#
_entry.id   AF-A0A836SNI4-F1
#
_cell.length_a   1.000
_cell.length_b   1.000
_cell.length_c   1.000
_cell.angle_alpha   90.00
_cell.angle_beta   90.00
_cell.angle_gamma   90.00
#
_symmetry.space_group_name_H-M   'P 1'
#
loop_
_entity.id
_entity.type
_entity.pdbx_description
1 polymer ?
#
loop_
_entity_poly.entity_id
_entity_poly.type
_entity_poly.pdbx_seq_one_letter_code
_entity_poly.pdbx_strand_id
1 'polypeptide(L)'
;MLERFFSRDEIRRITRSIINLPTLPTVVAKMLEMLDNPRTSAAQLGRLISSDQVLTAKVLKLANSAFYAFPQPISTVNLAVVVLGFDVVKNLVIGISVIESFSREVDGYFDVMRFWEHSIGCGVAARMLARMYGYQVSGEAFTAGLLHDIGKLVM
;
A
#
# COMPACT_ATOMS: atom_id res chain seq x y z
N MET A 1 -15.15 26.75 5.01
CA MET A 1 -14.12 27.11 4.01
C MET A 1 -14.12 26.21 2.76
N LEU A 2 -14.78 25.04 2.78
CA LEU A 2 -14.84 24.09 1.66
C LEU A 2 -15.93 24.38 0.59
N GLU A 3 -16.95 25.19 0.92
CA GLU A 3 -18.05 25.53 -0.02
C GLU A 3 -17.65 26.46 -1.17
N ARG A 4 -16.41 26.98 -1.19
CA ARG A 4 -15.93 27.90 -2.24
C ARG A 4 -15.33 27.22 -3.48
N PHE A 5 -15.12 25.90 -3.44
CA PHE A 5 -14.40 25.18 -4.51
C PHE A 5 -15.15 23.98 -5.13
N PHE A 6 -16.18 23.44 -4.47
CA PHE A 6 -16.96 22.30 -4.99
C PHE A 6 -18.46 22.56 -4.88
N SER A 7 -19.20 22.31 -5.97
CA SER A 7 -20.66 22.32 -5.96
C SER A 7 -21.22 21.27 -4.99
N ARG A 8 -22.42 21.50 -4.43
CA ARG A 8 -23.13 20.49 -3.61
C ARG A 8 -23.32 19.16 -4.35
N ASP A 9 -23.45 19.22 -5.67
CA ASP A 9 -23.57 18.02 -6.52
C ASP A 9 -22.23 17.30 -6.70
N GLU A 10 -21.11 18.02 -6.78
CA GLU A 10 -19.77 17.44 -6.81
C GLU A 10 -19.41 16.77 -5.49
N ILE A 11 -19.71 17.42 -4.37
CA ILE A 11 -19.49 16.83 -3.04
C ILE A 11 -20.31 15.53 -2.92
N ARG A 12 -21.58 15.52 -3.38
CA ARG A 12 -22.41 14.32 -3.42
C ARG A 12 -21.85 13.23 -4.33
N ARG A 13 -21.30 13.59 -5.50
CA ARG A 13 -20.65 12.65 -6.42
C ARG A 13 -19.44 12.00 -5.76
N ILE A 14 -18.52 12.81 -5.21
CA ILE A 14 -17.31 12.35 -4.50
C ILE A 14 -17.68 11.47 -3.31
N THR A 15 -18.72 11.84 -2.54
CA THR A 15 -19.15 11.05 -1.39
C THR A 15 -19.74 9.70 -1.83
N ARG A 16 -20.43 9.63 -2.97
CA ARG A 16 -20.92 8.36 -3.53
C ARG A 16 -19.81 7.49 -4.11
N SER A 17 -18.79 8.06 -4.75
CA SER A 17 -17.64 7.28 -5.22
C SER A 17 -16.79 6.74 -4.07
N ILE A 18 -16.70 7.46 -2.94
CA ILE A 18 -16.12 6.91 -1.69
C ILE A 18 -16.91 5.71 -1.16
N ILE A 19 -18.24 5.69 -1.34
CA ILE A 19 -19.09 4.57 -0.90
C ILE A 19 -18.95 3.34 -1.84
N ASN A 20 -18.56 3.55 -3.09
CA ASN A 20 -18.37 2.49 -4.09
C ASN A 20 -16.91 2.03 -4.24
N LEU A 21 -16.07 2.25 -3.22
CA LEU A 21 -14.69 1.79 -3.25
C LEU A 21 -14.62 0.28 -3.54
N PRO A 22 -13.77 -0.16 -4.47
CA PRO A 22 -13.61 -1.57 -4.77
C PRO A 22 -13.17 -2.32 -3.52
N THR A 23 -13.80 -3.47 -3.26
CA THR A 23 -13.46 -4.31 -2.13
C THR A 23 -12.03 -4.82 -2.24
N LEU A 24 -11.33 -4.86 -1.10
CA LEU A 24 -9.98 -5.40 -1.02
C LEU A 24 -9.97 -6.87 -1.48
N PRO A 25 -8.97 -7.30 -2.28
CA PRO A 25 -8.81 -8.70 -2.65
C PRO A 25 -8.78 -9.61 -1.42
N THR A 26 -9.38 -10.80 -1.52
CA THR A 26 -9.54 -11.73 -0.39
C THR A 26 -8.20 -12.13 0.26
N VAL A 27 -7.13 -12.20 -0.54
CA VAL A 27 -5.76 -12.48 -0.09
C VAL A 27 -5.28 -11.42 0.90
N VAL A 28 -5.66 -10.17 0.68
CA VAL A 28 -5.22 -9.01 1.46
C VAL A 28 -5.99 -8.93 2.77
N ALA A 29 -7.29 -9.21 2.74
CA ALA A 29 -8.11 -9.32 3.94
C ALA A 29 -7.58 -10.43 4.88
N LYS A 30 -7.33 -11.63 4.35
CA LYS A 30 -6.68 -12.72 5.11
C LYS A 30 -5.30 -12.34 5.63
N MET A 31 -4.56 -11.53 4.86
CA MET A 31 -3.24 -11.10 5.27
C MET A 31 -3.30 -10.17 6.47
N LEU A 32 -4.25 -9.23 6.49
CA LEU A 32 -4.49 -8.34 7.62
C LEU A 32 -4.85 -9.14 8.88
N GLU A 33 -5.73 -10.14 8.77
CA GLU A 33 -6.06 -11.04 9.89
C GLU A 33 -4.83 -11.79 10.42
N MET A 34 -3.96 -12.27 9.53
CA MET A 34 -2.74 -12.96 9.93
C MET A 34 -1.73 -12.02 10.58
N LEU A 35 -1.67 -10.76 10.17
CA LEU A 35 -0.73 -9.77 10.71
C LEU A 35 -1.12 -9.28 12.11
N ASP A 36 -2.40 -9.29 12.44
CA ASP A 36 -2.88 -8.97 13.80
C ASP A 36 -2.68 -10.14 14.78
N ASN A 37 -2.26 -11.31 14.29
CA ASN A 37 -1.91 -12.46 15.12
C ASN A 37 -0.39 -12.49 15.40
N PRO A 38 0.06 -12.29 16.66
CA PRO A 38 1.48 -12.27 17.02
C PRO A 38 2.19 -13.62 16.85
N ARG A 39 1.46 -14.71 16.55
CA ARG A 39 2.03 -16.04 16.28
C ARG A 39 2.25 -16.32 14.79
N THR A 40 1.97 -15.36 13.91
CA THR A 40 2.16 -15.55 12.48
C THR A 40 3.65 -15.57 12.13
N SER A 41 4.07 -16.64 11.47
CA SER A 41 5.45 -16.80 10.96
C SER A 41 5.64 -16.23 9.56
N ALA A 42 6.87 -15.85 9.23
CA ALA A 42 7.21 -15.32 7.90
C ALA A 42 6.84 -16.32 6.79
N ALA A 43 6.98 -17.62 7.07
CA ALA A 43 6.59 -18.69 6.16
C ALA A 43 5.06 -18.75 5.93
N GLN A 44 4.25 -18.51 6.96
CA GLN A 44 2.79 -18.46 6.81
C GLN A 44 2.38 -17.26 5.96
N LEU A 45 2.93 -16.07 6.23
CA LEU A 45 2.66 -14.87 5.44
C LEU A 45 3.15 -15.00 3.99
N GLY A 46 4.36 -15.53 3.83
CA GLY A 46 4.97 -15.82 2.54
C GLY A 46 4.13 -16.78 1.71
N ARG A 47 3.56 -17.83 2.30
CA ARG A 47 2.65 -18.77 1.61
C ARG A 47 1.35 -18.11 1.15
N LEU A 48 0.75 -17.27 2.00
CA LEU A 48 -0.47 -16.56 1.63
C LEU A 48 -0.23 -15.64 0.43
N ILE A 49 0.82 -14.81 0.49
CA ILE A 49 1.17 -13.91 -0.62
C ILE A 49 1.57 -14.72 -1.87
N SER A 50 2.34 -15.80 -1.70
CA SER A 50 2.77 -16.67 -2.81
C SER A 50 1.63 -17.41 -3.51
N SER A 51 0.45 -17.47 -2.89
CA SER A 51 -0.75 -18.03 -3.53
C SER A 51 -1.31 -17.14 -4.64
N ASP A 52 -0.91 -15.86 -4.66
CA ASP A 52 -1.24 -14.89 -5.70
C ASP A 52 0.04 -14.52 -6.49
N GLN A 53 0.06 -14.91 -7.76
CA GLN A 53 1.22 -14.77 -8.65
C GLN A 53 1.53 -13.29 -8.94
N VAL A 54 0.49 -12.45 -9.06
CA VAL A 54 0.62 -11.02 -9.36
C VAL A 54 1.15 -10.29 -8.14
N LEU A 55 0.58 -10.56 -6.97
CA LEU A 55 1.02 -9.98 -5.70
C LEU A 55 2.46 -10.37 -5.39
N THR A 56 2.81 -11.64 -5.62
CA THR A 56 4.18 -12.14 -5.48
C THR A 56 5.17 -11.37 -6.34
N ALA A 57 4.91 -11.22 -7.63
CA ALA A 57 5.78 -10.50 -8.54
C ALA A 57 5.96 -9.03 -8.12
N LYS A 58 4.90 -8.38 -7.66
CA LYS A 58 4.93 -6.98 -7.20
C LYS A 58 5.71 -6.81 -5.89
N VAL A 59 5.51 -7.71 -4.92
CA VAL A 59 6.28 -7.71 -3.67
C VAL A 59 7.77 -7.91 -3.95
N LEU A 60 8.13 -8.86 -4.82
CA LEU A 60 9.52 -9.09 -5.20
C LEU A 60 10.11 -7.91 -5.97
N LYS A 61 9.37 -7.31 -6.91
CA LYS A 61 9.81 -6.12 -7.66
C LYS A 61 10.10 -4.93 -6.72
N LEU A 62 9.22 -4.71 -5.74
CA LEU A 62 9.39 -3.65 -4.75
C LEU A 62 10.54 -3.96 -3.79
N ALA A 63 10.66 -5.20 -3.30
CA ALA A 63 11.76 -5.63 -2.44
C ALA A 63 13.14 -5.49 -3.12
N ASN A 64 13.21 -5.65 -4.44
CA ASN A 64 14.43 -5.48 -5.25
C ASN A 64 14.59 -4.08 -5.85
N SER A 65 13.72 -3.13 -5.51
CA SER A 65 13.84 -1.77 -6.02
C SER A 65 15.13 -1.10 -5.52
N ALA A 66 15.61 -0.11 -6.28
CA ALA A 66 16.75 0.71 -5.89
C ALA A 66 16.59 1.37 -4.51
N PHE A 67 15.36 1.44 -3.99
CA PHE A 67 15.06 1.93 -2.65
C PHE A 67 15.63 1.04 -1.53
N TYR A 68 15.49 -0.29 -1.64
CA TYR A 68 16.01 -1.21 -0.62
C TYR A 68 17.47 -1.62 -0.90
N ALA A 69 17.90 -1.55 -2.16
CA ALA A 69 19.29 -1.69 -2.58
C ALA A 69 20.05 -2.88 -1.93
N PHE A 70 19.39 -4.03 -1.82
CA PHE A 70 20.01 -5.21 -1.22
C PHE A 70 21.22 -5.69 -2.05
N PRO A 71 22.31 -6.17 -1.40
CA PRO A 71 23.50 -6.66 -2.10
C PRO A 71 23.24 -7.90 -2.96
N GLN A 72 22.19 -8.65 -2.61
CA GLN A 72 21.77 -9.86 -3.31
C GLN A 72 20.27 -9.75 -3.63
N PRO A 73 19.83 -10.22 -4.82
CA PRO A 73 18.42 -10.19 -5.19
C PRO A 73 17.55 -10.99 -4.22
N ILE A 74 16.46 -10.40 -3.78
CA ILE A 74 15.40 -11.06 -3.01
C ILE A 74 14.57 -11.92 -3.98
N SER A 75 14.72 -13.24 -3.90
CA SER A 75 14.10 -14.19 -4.84
C SER A 75 12.79 -14.82 -4.34
N THR A 76 12.46 -14.67 -3.06
CA THR A 76 11.24 -15.27 -2.47
C THR A 76 10.53 -14.30 -1.54
N VAL A 77 9.20 -14.42 -1.44
CA VAL A 77 8.41 -13.59 -0.53
C VAL A 77 8.77 -13.86 0.93
N ASN A 78 9.05 -15.11 1.28
CA ASN A 78 9.48 -15.45 2.64
C ASN A 78 10.78 -14.71 3.01
N LEU A 79 11.75 -14.67 2.10
CA LEU A 79 12.97 -13.87 2.29
C LEU A 79 12.65 -12.37 2.37
N ALA A 80 11.73 -11.87 1.56
CA ALA A 80 11.27 -10.49 1.63
C ALA A 80 10.69 -10.17 3.02
N VAL A 81 9.86 -11.05 3.60
CA VAL A 81 9.29 -10.87 4.96
C VAL A 81 10.39 -10.88 6.02
N VAL A 82 11.37 -11.78 5.91
CA VAL A 82 12.48 -11.87 6.87
C VAL A 82 13.36 -10.63 6.84
N VAL A 83 13.70 -10.13 5.66
CA VAL A 83 14.66 -9.03 5.50
C VAL A 83 13.99 -7.65 5.65
N LEU A 84 12.76 -7.48 5.15
CA LEU A 84 12.01 -6.22 5.24
C LEU A 84 11.25 -6.09 6.57
N GLY A 85 10.84 -7.22 7.15
CA GLY A 85 9.94 -7.27 8.30
C GLY A 85 8.45 -7.29 7.90
N PHE A 86 7.63 -7.79 8.82
CA PHE A 86 6.19 -7.98 8.64
C PHE A 86 5.44 -6.69 8.28
N ASP A 87 5.71 -5.60 9.00
CA ASP A 87 5.01 -4.32 8.80
C ASP A 87 5.30 -3.72 7.42
N VAL A 88 6.50 -3.93 6.90
CA VAL A 88 6.88 -3.41 5.59
C VAL A 88 6.16 -4.18 4.48
N VAL A 89 6.11 -5.51 4.61
CA VAL A 89 5.36 -6.36 3.66
C VAL A 89 3.85 -6.10 3.77
N LYS A 90 3.32 -5.89 4.98
CA LYS A 90 1.94 -5.43 5.23
C LYS A 90 1.61 -4.22 4.39
N ASN A 91 2.41 -3.19 4.56
CA ASN A 91 2.23 -1.90 3.94
C ASN A 91 2.40 -1.96 2.41
N LEU A 92 3.31 -2.78 1.92
CA LEU A 92 3.49 -3.05 0.49
C LEU A 92 2.25 -3.71 -0.13
N VAL A 93 1.73 -4.76 0.50
CA VAL A 93 0.57 -5.49 -0.02
C VAL A 93 -0.67 -4.62 0.03
N ILE A 94 -0.92 -3.90 1.12
CA ILE A 94 -2.01 -2.92 1.20
C ILE A 94 -1.89 -1.91 0.06
N GLY A 95 -0.72 -1.30 -0.10
CA GLY A 95 -0.45 -0.37 -1.19
C GLY A 95 -0.82 -0.95 -2.55
N ILE A 96 -0.24 -2.12 -2.91
CA ILE A 96 -0.51 -2.85 -4.17
C ILE A 96 -2.01 -3.10 -4.38
N SER A 97 -2.73 -3.43 -3.31
CA SER A 97 -4.15 -3.76 -3.39
C SER A 97 -4.99 -2.53 -3.69
N VAL A 98 -4.64 -1.40 -3.08
CA VAL A 98 -5.25 -0.11 -3.41
C VAL A 98 -4.92 0.24 -4.87
N ILE A 99 -3.69 0.01 -5.35
CA ILE A 99 -3.34 0.20 -6.78
C ILE A 99 -4.30 -0.56 -7.70
N GLU A 100 -4.53 -1.85 -7.43
CA GLU A 100 -5.35 -2.71 -8.27
C GLU A 100 -6.82 -2.36 -8.24
N SER A 101 -7.34 -2.02 -7.07
CA SER A 101 -8.72 -1.58 -6.90
C SER A 101 -9.00 -0.36 -7.78
N PHE A 102 -8.12 0.64 -7.77
CA PHE A 102 -8.38 1.90 -8.45
C PHE A 102 -7.92 1.94 -9.91
N SER A 103 -6.93 1.15 -10.33
CA SER A 103 -6.41 1.17 -11.72
C SER A 103 -7.42 0.73 -12.79
N ARG A 104 -8.58 0.17 -12.41
CA ARG A 104 -9.69 -0.16 -13.33
C ARG A 104 -10.64 1.01 -13.61
N GLU A 105 -10.68 2.03 -12.75
CA GLU A 105 -11.66 3.13 -12.86
C GLU A 105 -11.08 4.43 -13.40
N VAL A 106 -9.76 4.49 -13.59
CA VAL A 106 -9.08 5.72 -13.95
C VAL A 106 -8.91 5.82 -15.47
N ASP A 107 -9.70 6.69 -16.10
CA ASP A 107 -9.57 7.05 -17.52
C ASP A 107 -8.14 7.56 -17.82
N GLY A 108 -7.64 7.26 -19.02
CA GLY A 108 -6.23 7.32 -19.43
C GLY A 108 -5.47 8.66 -19.36
N TYR A 109 -5.99 9.68 -18.68
CA TYR A 109 -5.34 10.96 -18.42
C TYR A 109 -4.53 10.99 -17.12
N PHE A 110 -4.77 10.07 -16.19
CA PHE A 110 -4.06 10.02 -14.91
C PHE A 110 -2.95 8.97 -14.96
N ASP A 111 -1.71 9.41 -14.72
CA ASP A 111 -0.57 8.50 -14.60
C ASP A 111 -0.60 7.82 -13.23
N VAL A 112 -1.35 6.72 -13.19
CA VAL A 112 -1.54 5.87 -12.01
C VAL A 112 -0.18 5.44 -11.45
N MET A 113 0.78 5.09 -12.33
CA MET A 113 2.10 4.63 -11.90
C MET A 113 2.88 5.73 -11.16
N ARG A 114 2.89 6.94 -11.70
CA ARG A 114 3.58 8.08 -11.08
C ARG A 114 2.92 8.53 -9.77
N PHE A 115 1.59 8.46 -9.70
CA PHE A 115 0.86 8.66 -8.44
C PHE A 115 1.30 7.67 -7.37
N TRP A 116 1.43 6.39 -7.73
CA TRP A 116 1.84 5.37 -6.76
C TRP A 116 3.30 5.49 -6.34
N GLU A 117 4.20 5.82 -7.25
CA GLU A 117 5.59 6.12 -6.90
C GLU A 117 5.68 7.28 -5.89
N HIS A 118 4.89 8.33 -6.09
CA HIS A 118 4.79 9.43 -5.15
C HIS A 118 4.25 8.97 -3.79
N SER A 119 3.11 8.29 -3.76
CA SER A 119 2.46 7.83 -2.52
C SER A 119 3.35 6.88 -1.72
N ILE A 120 4.04 5.95 -2.39
CA ILE A 120 5.01 5.05 -1.75
C ILE A 120 6.20 5.87 -1.21
N GLY A 121 6.73 6.81 -2.00
CA GLY A 121 7.80 7.71 -1.56
C GLY A 121 7.43 8.51 -0.31
N CYS A 122 6.21 9.03 -0.25
CA CYS A 122 5.67 9.74 0.92
C CYS A 122 5.52 8.83 2.14
N GLY A 123 4.97 7.62 1.97
CA GLY A 123 4.87 6.63 3.06
C GLY A 123 6.26 6.25 3.60
N VAL A 124 7.22 6.02 2.72
CA VAL A 124 8.61 5.76 3.09
C VAL A 124 9.21 6.93 3.88
N ALA A 125 9.12 8.16 3.37
CA ALA A 125 9.69 9.33 3.99
C ALA A 125 9.06 9.57 5.38
N ALA A 126 7.75 9.44 5.49
CA ALA A 126 7.02 9.54 6.75
C ALA A 126 7.49 8.49 7.76
N ARG A 127 7.72 7.25 7.33
CA ARG A 127 8.29 6.20 8.20
C ARG A 127 9.71 6.51 8.65
N MET A 128 10.56 7.00 7.75
CA MET A 128 11.94 7.37 8.08
C MET A 128 11.98 8.50 9.11
N LEU A 129 11.16 9.54 8.93
CA LEU A 129 11.01 10.63 9.88
C LEU A 129 10.49 10.12 11.23
N ALA A 130 9.44 9.30 11.23
CA ALA A 130 8.90 8.70 12.44
C ALA A 130 9.98 7.94 13.24
N ARG A 131 10.83 7.14 12.56
CA ARG A 131 11.94 6.43 13.20
C ARG A 131 13.01 7.38 13.75
N MET A 132 13.41 8.41 12.98
CA MET A 132 14.43 9.37 13.44
C MET A 132 14.00 10.13 14.69
N TYR A 133 12.71 10.42 14.85
CA TYR A 133 12.17 11.13 16.01
C TYR A 133 11.66 10.20 17.13
N GLY A 134 11.94 8.90 17.06
CA GLY A 134 11.56 7.94 18.11
C GLY A 134 10.06 7.67 18.21
N TYR A 135 9.29 7.99 17.16
CA TYR A 135 7.85 7.73 17.11
C TYR A 135 7.60 6.23 17.08
N GLN A 136 6.90 5.72 18.11
CA GLN A 136 6.73 4.29 18.35
C GLN A 136 5.95 3.58 17.24
N VAL A 137 5.13 4.32 16.49
CA VAL A 137 4.21 3.77 15.49
C VAL A 137 4.64 4.09 14.06
N SER A 138 5.89 3.76 13.72
CA SER A 138 6.46 4.03 12.39
C SER A 138 5.70 3.37 11.22
N GLY A 139 4.96 2.29 11.49
CA GLY A 139 4.06 1.65 10.51
C GLY A 139 2.85 2.52 10.14
N GLU A 140 2.25 3.21 11.12
CA GLU A 140 1.12 4.13 10.88
C GLU A 140 1.57 5.36 10.09
N ALA A 141 2.77 5.87 10.37
CA ALA A 141 3.35 6.98 9.60
C ALA A 141 3.52 6.62 8.12
N PHE A 142 3.92 5.38 7.82
CA PHE A 142 3.95 4.90 6.45
C PHE A 142 2.57 4.90 5.81
N THR A 143 1.59 4.32 6.49
CA THR A 143 0.22 4.21 5.98
C THR A 143 -0.39 5.60 5.74
N ALA A 144 -0.14 6.55 6.64
CA ALA A 144 -0.56 7.93 6.49
C ALA A 144 0.06 8.56 5.23
N GLY A 145 1.38 8.43 5.02
CA GLY A 145 2.03 8.97 3.83
C GLY A 145 1.60 8.28 2.52
N LEU A 146 1.32 6.97 2.57
CA LEU A 146 0.80 6.20 1.45
C LEU A 146 -0.61 6.65 1.04
N LEU A 147 -1.48 6.91 2.01
CA LEU A 147 -2.89 7.19 1.77
C LEU A 147 -3.23 8.69 1.69
N HIS A 148 -2.27 9.59 1.96
CA HIS A 148 -2.54 11.02 2.09
C HIS A 148 -3.23 11.65 0.88
N ASP A 149 -2.99 11.07 -0.30
CA ASP A 149 -3.46 11.57 -1.60
C ASP A 149 -4.53 10.68 -2.24
N ILE A 150 -5.08 9.68 -1.52
CA ILE A 150 -6.06 8.73 -2.06
C ILE A 150 -7.33 9.42 -2.60
N GLY A 151 -7.66 10.60 -2.08
CA GLY A 151 -8.78 11.41 -2.58
C GLY A 151 -8.64 11.82 -4.05
N LYS A 152 -7.42 11.87 -4.60
CA LYS A 152 -7.18 12.19 -6.02
C LYS A 152 -7.70 11.10 -6.97
N LEU A 153 -7.91 9.87 -6.48
CA LEU A 153 -8.42 8.76 -7.28
C LEU A 153 -9.94 8.79 -7.45
N VAL A 154 -10.66 9.58 -6.64
CA VAL A 154 -12.13 9.66 -6.66
C VAL A 154 -12.68 10.99 -7.19
N MET A 155 -11.80 11.92 -7.57
CA MET A 155 -12.13 13.26 -8.07
C MET A 155 -12.22 13.28 -9.60
#